data_AF-A0A1I4WZD8-F1
#
_entry.id   AF-A0A1I4WZD8-F1
#
_cell.length_a   1.000
_cell.length_b   1.000
_cell.length_c   1.000
_cell.angle_alpha   90.00
_cell.angle_beta   90.00
_cell.angle_gamma   90.00
#
_symmetry.space_group_name_H-M   'P 1'
#
loop_
_entity.id
_entity.type
_entity.pdbx_description
1 polymer ?
#
loop_
_entity_poly.entity_id
_entity_poly.type
_entity_poly.pdbx_seq_one_letter_code
_entity_poly.pdbx_strand_id
1 'polypeptide(L)'
;MPTTSETAEPAPGDGAIQQRYEAMSEQERAEVGEPLGGEVVVDEGLRWQEFTHARFYWTPDTGVTVVRGMIYQRFLDLGGHDELGVPITDELASSGGGRYSDFLSPDGAVHSAIYFSTRTGAHLVVGPILEHFRALGEDAHFGYPATDTRLTPDAFGAYNHFVTPSSSRQDASIYWTQPNGANAVQGAIRAKWAESGWEAGPLGYPVTDELTAPDGVGRYNQFNGDGAFPAGIVWSPETGAHSLQGTIAQRYIELSGPGGVLGYPTTDELGTPDGRGRYNHFTGTGGASIYWTPQTGAHEVYGGIRARWAQLGWERSYLGYPVSGEHDVERGRASDFEHGVIEWHRDTGEVVDRPNR
;
A
#
# COMPACT_ATOMS: atom_id res chain seq x y z
N MET A 1 0.88 68.97 33.24
CA MET A 1 0.31 67.69 32.80
C MET A 1 1.43 66.95 32.09
N PRO A 2 2.03 65.90 32.66
CA PRO A 2 3.00 65.10 31.93
C PRO A 2 2.23 64.30 30.87
N THR A 3 2.67 64.35 29.63
CA THR A 3 2.24 63.44 28.57
C THR A 3 2.78 62.06 28.91
N THR A 4 1.91 61.18 29.39
CA THR A 4 2.17 59.74 29.47
C THR A 4 2.48 59.26 28.05
N SER A 5 3.74 58.87 27.86
CA SER A 5 4.16 58.04 26.73
C SER A 5 3.35 56.76 26.78
N GLU A 6 2.32 56.67 25.96
CA GLU A 6 1.61 55.43 25.65
C GLU A 6 2.61 54.53 24.94
N THR A 7 3.31 53.70 25.70
CA THR A 7 4.06 52.57 25.16
C THR A 7 3.05 51.67 24.48
N ALA A 8 3.00 51.72 23.15
CA ALA A 8 2.20 50.81 22.34
C ALA A 8 2.49 49.38 22.79
N GLU A 9 1.44 48.58 23.02
CA GLU A 9 1.61 47.15 23.29
C GLU A 9 2.41 46.52 22.14
N PRO A 10 3.41 45.68 22.44
CA PRO A 10 4.20 45.03 21.41
C PRO A 10 3.26 44.21 20.51
N ALA A 11 3.45 44.32 19.20
CA ALA A 11 2.67 43.55 18.24
C ALA A 11 2.79 42.05 18.55
N PRO A 12 1.74 41.23 18.33
CA PRO A 12 1.79 39.81 18.63
C PRO A 12 3.04 39.15 18.04
N GLY A 13 3.78 38.39 18.85
CA GLY A 13 4.98 37.67 18.43
C GLY A 13 6.27 38.48 18.32
N ASP A 14 6.25 39.78 18.61
CA ASP A 14 7.42 40.64 18.46
C ASP A 14 8.62 40.17 19.32
N GLY A 15 9.74 39.90 18.65
CA GLY A 15 10.96 39.40 19.27
C GLY A 15 10.90 37.96 19.78
N ALA A 16 9.81 37.22 19.57
CA ALA A 16 9.67 35.85 20.04
C ALA A 16 10.70 34.91 19.40
N ILE A 17 10.97 35.08 18.09
CA ILE A 17 11.97 34.28 17.36
C ILE A 17 13.37 34.52 17.92
N GLN A 18 13.75 35.79 18.13
CA GLN A 18 15.04 36.14 18.71
C GLN A 18 15.20 35.55 20.11
N GLN A 19 14.17 35.66 20.96
CA GLN A 19 14.18 35.07 22.30
C GLN A 19 14.33 33.54 22.25
N ARG A 20 13.65 32.85 21.33
CA ARG A 20 13.79 31.41 21.14
C ARG A 20 15.20 31.02 20.72
N TYR A 21 15.81 31.77 19.79
CA TYR A 21 17.18 31.53 19.33
C TYR A 21 18.22 31.76 20.43
N GLU A 22 18.08 32.82 21.23
CA GLU A 22 19.00 33.12 22.34
C GLU A 22 18.89 32.11 23.49
N ALA A 23 17.73 31.51 23.68
CA ALA A 23 17.49 30.48 24.68
C ALA A 23 18.02 29.09 24.28
N MET A 24 18.41 28.88 23.01
CA MET A 24 18.98 27.61 22.54
C MET A 24 20.38 27.37 23.12
N SER A 25 20.70 26.09 23.34
CA SER A 25 22.05 25.67 23.68
C SER A 25 23.05 26.02 22.56
N GLU A 26 24.35 26.04 22.87
CA GLU A 26 25.39 26.24 21.85
C GLU A 26 25.33 25.17 20.74
N GLN A 27 24.99 23.93 21.10
CA GLN A 27 24.83 22.85 20.12
C GLN A 27 23.65 23.11 19.18
N GLU A 28 22.48 23.46 19.72
CA GLU A 28 21.30 23.77 18.90
C GLU A 28 21.54 24.98 17.99
N ARG A 29 22.21 26.02 18.49
CA ARG A 29 22.60 27.19 17.68
C ARG A 29 23.58 26.82 16.57
N ALA A 30 24.53 25.93 16.82
CA ALA A 30 25.42 25.42 15.78
C ALA A 30 24.66 24.61 14.71
N GLU A 31 23.60 23.89 15.10
CA GLU A 31 22.75 23.13 14.18
C GLU A 31 21.86 24.03 13.31
N VAL A 32 21.29 25.12 13.84
CA VAL A 32 20.44 26.04 13.06
C VAL A 32 21.26 27.12 12.31
N GLY A 33 22.43 27.48 12.83
CA GLY A 33 23.31 28.50 12.28
C GLY A 33 22.96 29.94 12.67
N GLU A 34 23.57 30.90 11.98
CA GLU A 34 23.36 32.34 12.19
C GLU A 34 22.16 32.84 11.36
N PRO A 35 21.47 33.91 11.80
CA PRO A 35 20.39 34.53 11.05
C PRO A 35 20.91 35.14 9.74
N LEU A 36 20.20 34.88 8.64
CA LEU A 36 20.56 35.39 7.30
C LEU A 36 19.90 36.74 6.96
N GLY A 37 19.01 37.22 7.83
CA GLY A 37 18.29 38.47 7.67
C GLY A 37 17.50 38.85 8.92
N GLY A 38 16.80 39.97 8.86
CA GLY A 38 15.85 40.36 9.90
C GLY A 38 14.58 39.50 9.87
N GLU A 39 13.82 39.56 10.95
CA GLU A 39 12.49 38.97 11.03
C GLU A 39 11.56 39.57 9.96
N VAL A 40 10.87 38.70 9.23
CA VAL A 40 9.84 39.06 8.26
C VAL A 40 8.49 38.98 8.97
N VAL A 41 7.80 40.13 9.03
CA VAL A 41 6.43 40.22 9.55
C VAL A 41 5.49 40.24 8.35
N VAL A 42 4.67 39.19 8.22
CA VAL A 42 3.68 39.10 7.13
C VAL A 42 2.42 39.84 7.53
N ASP A 43 1.88 39.50 8.69
CA ASP A 43 0.71 40.13 9.33
C ASP A 43 0.71 39.81 10.84
N GLU A 44 -0.42 40.02 11.54
CA GLU A 44 -0.57 39.70 12.97
C GLU A 44 -0.55 38.18 13.25
N GLY A 45 -0.72 37.34 12.23
CA GLY A 45 -0.79 35.89 12.31
C GLY A 45 0.51 35.16 11.96
N LEU A 46 1.45 35.82 11.27
CA LEU A 46 2.67 35.16 10.80
C LEU A 46 3.91 36.06 10.82
N ARG A 47 4.94 35.56 11.51
CA ARG A 47 6.31 36.06 11.45
C ARG A 47 7.26 34.91 11.12
N TRP A 48 8.34 35.17 10.40
CA TRP A 48 9.38 34.17 10.18
C TRP A 48 10.75 34.78 9.99
N GLN A 49 11.79 34.00 10.27
CA GLN A 49 13.17 34.41 10.06
C GLN A 49 14.00 33.24 9.56
N GLU A 50 14.84 33.52 8.57
CA GLU A 50 15.71 32.54 7.96
C GLU A 50 17.09 32.52 8.63
N PHE A 51 17.58 31.31 8.87
CA PHE A 51 18.89 31.00 9.43
C PHE A 51 19.65 30.11 8.45
N THR A 52 20.96 29.98 8.66
CA THR A 52 21.83 29.27 7.72
C THR A 52 21.37 27.83 7.41
N HIS A 53 20.80 27.13 8.40
CA HIS A 53 20.34 25.74 8.25
C HIS A 53 18.92 25.52 8.78
N ALA A 54 18.15 26.59 8.97
CA ALA A 54 16.82 26.51 9.55
C ALA A 54 15.95 27.69 9.15
N ARG A 55 14.64 27.55 9.36
CA ARG A 55 13.70 28.67 9.37
C ARG A 55 12.82 28.60 10.58
N PHE A 56 12.74 29.72 11.28
CA PHE A 56 11.91 29.91 12.45
C PHE A 56 10.62 30.57 12.00
N TYR A 57 9.52 30.10 12.56
CA TYR A 57 8.18 30.61 12.33
C TYR A 57 7.58 30.98 13.67
N TRP A 58 6.78 32.04 13.71
CA TRP A 58 5.91 32.34 14.83
C TRP A 58 4.48 32.52 14.32
N THR A 59 3.54 31.84 14.98
CA THR A 59 2.10 32.09 14.84
C THR A 59 1.44 32.19 16.21
N PRO A 60 0.27 32.85 16.32
CA PRO A 60 -0.51 32.87 17.56
C PRO A 60 -0.84 31.49 18.10
N ASP A 61 -1.07 30.52 17.21
CA ASP A 61 -1.53 29.18 17.58
C ASP A 61 -0.42 28.26 18.07
N THR A 62 0.78 28.38 17.48
CA THR A 62 1.89 27.42 17.71
C THR A 62 3.05 28.02 18.51
N GLY A 63 3.09 29.34 18.67
CA GLY A 63 4.29 30.01 19.18
C GLY A 63 5.43 29.90 18.17
N VAL A 64 6.68 29.83 18.65
CA VAL A 64 7.85 29.69 17.76
C VAL A 64 8.12 28.22 17.43
N THR A 65 8.06 27.86 16.16
CA THR A 65 8.40 26.54 15.61
C THR A 65 9.59 26.63 14.66
N VAL A 66 10.39 25.57 14.60
CA VAL A 66 11.64 25.54 13.82
C VAL A 66 11.68 24.34 12.88
N VAL A 67 11.89 24.61 11.59
CA VAL A 67 12.27 23.59 10.61
C VAL A 67 13.77 23.72 10.35
N ARG A 68 14.51 22.63 10.41
CA ARG A 68 15.99 22.67 10.27
C ARG A 68 16.57 21.46 9.53
N GLY A 69 17.85 21.56 9.20
CA GLY A 69 18.64 20.49 8.60
C GLY A 69 18.06 19.99 7.26
N MET A 70 18.06 18.67 7.08
CA MET A 70 17.60 18.05 5.83
C MET A 70 16.09 18.20 5.60
N ILE A 71 15.29 18.29 6.68
CA ILE A 71 13.86 18.58 6.59
C ILE A 71 13.65 19.98 6.06
N TYR A 72 14.39 20.97 6.57
CA TYR A 72 14.35 22.34 6.08
C TYR A 72 14.77 22.45 4.62
N GLN A 73 15.85 21.79 4.20
CA GLN A 73 16.24 21.78 2.80
C GLN A 73 15.10 21.23 1.92
N ARG A 74 14.50 20.10 2.32
CA ARG A 74 13.40 19.51 1.53
C ARG A 74 12.17 20.40 1.51
N PHE A 75 11.84 21.02 2.64
CA PHE A 75 10.76 21.98 2.77
C PHE A 75 10.93 23.14 1.79
N LEU A 76 12.13 23.71 1.67
CA LEU A 76 12.41 24.77 0.69
C LEU A 76 12.29 24.28 -0.76
N ASP A 77 12.83 23.10 -1.07
CA ASP A 77 12.76 22.51 -2.41
C ASP A 77 11.30 22.29 -2.87
N LEU A 78 10.39 22.12 -1.92
CA LEU A 78 8.95 21.93 -2.13
C LEU A 78 8.16 23.25 -2.16
N GLY A 79 8.82 24.40 -2.11
CA GLY A 79 8.17 25.73 -2.11
C GLY A 79 7.94 26.33 -0.71
N GLY A 80 8.36 25.64 0.34
CA GLY A 80 8.28 26.13 1.71
C GLY A 80 6.85 26.35 2.19
N HIS A 81 6.66 27.40 2.98
CA HIS A 81 5.36 27.68 3.61
C HIS A 81 4.28 28.15 2.64
N ASP A 82 4.64 28.59 1.44
CA ASP A 82 3.65 28.96 0.43
C ASP A 82 2.91 27.73 -0.11
N GLU A 83 3.57 26.57 -0.15
CA GLU A 83 3.02 25.30 -0.65
C GLU A 83 2.55 24.38 0.48
N LEU A 84 3.39 24.18 1.49
CA LEU A 84 3.12 23.22 2.57
C LEU A 84 2.46 23.88 3.80
N GLY A 85 2.46 25.20 3.86
CA GLY A 85 2.11 25.97 5.05
C GLY A 85 3.19 25.96 6.12
N VAL A 86 2.88 26.56 7.26
CA VAL A 86 3.84 26.71 8.36
C VAL A 86 3.97 25.40 9.16
N PRO A 87 5.16 25.13 9.74
CA PRO A 87 5.32 24.02 10.67
C PRO A 87 4.44 24.19 11.91
N ILE A 88 3.71 23.13 12.27
CA ILE A 88 2.86 23.09 13.47
C ILE A 88 3.52 22.38 14.66
N THR A 89 4.70 21.80 14.45
CA THR A 89 5.55 21.22 15.49
C THR A 89 6.99 21.69 15.30
N ASP A 90 7.77 21.71 16.38
CA ASP A 90 9.22 21.59 16.26
C ASP A 90 9.57 20.22 15.63
N GLU A 91 10.82 20.05 15.20
CA GLU A 91 11.32 18.76 14.71
C GLU A 91 11.26 17.70 15.82
N LEU A 92 10.43 16.66 15.60
CA LEU A 92 10.19 15.57 16.53
C LEU A 92 11.03 14.35 16.15
N ALA A 93 11.45 13.58 17.16
CA ALA A 93 12.06 12.27 16.94
C ALA A 93 10.99 11.26 16.48
N SER A 94 11.28 10.48 15.44
CA SER A 94 10.43 9.39 15.01
C SER A 94 10.82 8.07 15.71
N SER A 95 9.88 7.13 15.77
CA SER A 95 10.01 5.89 16.56
C SER A 95 11.18 4.97 16.15
N GLY A 96 11.62 5.04 14.90
CA GLY A 96 12.73 4.29 14.30
C GLY A 96 14.08 5.03 14.29
N GLY A 97 14.21 6.15 15.01
CA GLY A 97 15.46 6.88 15.19
C GLY A 97 15.73 8.00 14.16
N GLY A 98 14.73 8.35 13.37
CA GLY A 98 14.71 9.46 12.44
C GLY A 98 14.06 10.69 13.06
N ARG A 99 13.67 11.64 12.21
CA ARG A 99 13.01 12.88 12.64
C ARG A 99 11.93 13.29 11.66
N TYR A 100 10.96 14.08 12.12
CA TYR A 100 9.92 14.64 11.26
C TYR A 100 9.43 16.00 11.74
N SER A 101 8.83 16.76 10.84
CA SER A 101 8.07 17.97 11.15
C SER A 101 6.69 17.88 10.50
N ASP A 102 5.65 18.25 11.23
CA ASP A 102 4.29 18.39 10.70
C ASP A 102 4.04 19.79 10.15
N PHE A 103 3.26 19.83 9.09
CA PHE A 103 2.82 21.04 8.40
C PHE A 103 1.32 20.96 8.15
N LEU A 104 0.70 22.13 8.14
CA LEU A 104 -0.69 22.29 7.78
C LEU A 104 -0.76 23.23 6.58
N SER A 105 -1.45 22.82 5.51
CA SER A 105 -1.61 23.65 4.32
C SER A 105 -2.18 25.03 4.66
N PRO A 106 -1.93 26.07 3.84
CA PRO A 106 -2.37 27.44 4.15
C PRO A 106 -3.88 27.60 4.41
N ASP A 107 -4.71 26.75 3.82
CA ASP A 107 -6.16 26.71 4.02
C ASP A 107 -6.60 25.88 5.25
N GLY A 108 -5.67 25.27 5.97
CA GLY A 108 -5.93 24.42 7.12
C GLY A 108 -6.47 23.03 6.79
N ALA A 109 -6.57 22.66 5.52
CA ALA A 109 -7.33 21.48 5.10
C ALA A 109 -6.49 20.19 4.99
N VAL A 110 -5.18 20.31 4.74
CA VAL A 110 -4.32 19.18 4.41
C VAL A 110 -3.16 19.09 5.40
N HIS A 111 -3.11 17.97 6.12
CA HIS A 111 -1.99 17.63 6.98
C HIS A 111 -0.87 17.01 6.13
N SER A 112 0.36 17.45 6.34
CA SER A 112 1.52 16.83 5.74
C SER A 112 2.67 16.76 6.71
N ALA A 113 3.62 15.87 6.45
CA ALA A 113 4.83 15.78 7.24
C ALA A 113 6.02 15.46 6.35
N ILE A 114 7.17 16.03 6.68
CA ILE A 114 8.43 15.63 6.05
C ILE A 114 9.17 14.77 7.05
N TYR A 115 9.41 13.51 6.68
CA TYR A 115 10.18 12.55 7.47
C TYR A 115 11.61 12.47 6.94
N PHE A 116 12.58 12.47 7.84
CA PHE A 116 13.99 12.29 7.54
C PHE A 116 14.56 11.04 8.23
N SER A 117 15.31 10.27 7.45
CA SER A 117 16.25 9.27 7.98
C SER A 117 17.58 9.33 7.22
N THR A 118 18.65 8.87 7.85
CA THR A 118 19.94 8.70 7.17
C THR A 118 19.90 7.65 6.06
N ARG A 119 18.87 6.80 6.04
CA ARG A 119 18.69 5.71 5.07
C ARG A 119 18.03 6.18 3.78
N THR A 120 17.03 7.05 3.89
CA THR A 120 16.19 7.47 2.76
C THR A 120 16.31 8.95 2.42
N GLY A 121 16.85 9.78 3.31
CA GLY A 121 16.79 11.23 3.18
C GLY A 121 15.47 11.79 3.69
N ALA A 122 15.16 13.04 3.32
CA ALA A 122 13.95 13.74 3.71
C ALA A 122 12.88 13.64 2.61
N HIS A 123 11.67 13.18 2.96
CA HIS A 123 10.56 12.99 2.02
C HIS A 123 9.22 13.41 2.61
N LEU A 124 8.38 14.02 1.77
CA LEU A 124 7.04 14.48 2.08
C LEU A 124 6.02 13.32 2.07
N VAL A 125 5.16 13.28 3.09
CA VAL A 125 3.99 12.40 3.15
C VAL A 125 2.75 13.25 3.43
N VAL A 126 1.71 13.09 2.62
CA VAL A 126 0.54 14.00 2.62
C VAL A 126 -0.76 13.25 2.92
N GLY A 127 -1.62 13.89 3.73
CA GLY A 127 -3.03 13.59 3.88
C GLY A 127 -3.33 12.15 4.32
N PRO A 128 -4.27 11.45 3.68
CA PRO A 128 -4.65 10.09 4.07
C PRO A 128 -3.49 9.08 4.07
N ILE A 129 -2.46 9.27 3.24
CA ILE A 129 -1.26 8.41 3.26
C ILE A 129 -0.48 8.61 4.55
N LEU A 130 -0.35 9.86 5.02
CA LEU A 130 0.33 10.18 6.28
C LEU A 130 -0.43 9.58 7.47
N GLU A 131 -1.75 9.74 7.49
CA GLU A 131 -2.60 9.19 8.55
C GLU A 131 -2.47 7.67 8.63
N HIS A 132 -2.51 6.98 7.49
CA HIS A 132 -2.37 5.53 7.43
C HIS A 132 -0.96 5.05 7.78
N PHE A 133 0.06 5.75 7.28
CA PHE A 133 1.46 5.47 7.64
C PHE A 133 1.68 5.52 9.17
N ARG A 134 1.07 6.51 9.83
CA ARG A 134 1.12 6.61 11.30
C ARG A 134 0.36 5.48 11.99
N ALA A 135 -0.81 5.11 11.49
CA ALA A 135 -1.61 4.01 12.02
C ALA A 135 -0.89 2.64 11.92
N LEU A 136 -0.05 2.44 10.90
CA LEU A 136 0.77 1.23 10.72
C LEU A 136 1.97 1.14 11.68
N GLY A 137 2.14 2.11 12.60
CA GLY A 137 3.26 2.15 13.54
C GLY A 137 4.49 2.88 13.02
N GLU A 138 4.28 3.80 12.07
CA GLU A 138 5.28 4.69 11.48
C GLU A 138 6.54 3.95 11.01
N ASP A 139 7.69 4.54 11.28
CA ASP A 139 9.00 4.17 10.80
C ASP A 139 9.62 2.99 11.55
N ALA A 140 9.24 2.73 12.79
CA ALA A 140 9.74 1.57 13.53
C ALA A 140 9.24 0.25 12.94
N HIS A 141 8.02 0.23 12.38
CA HIS A 141 7.40 -0.99 11.86
C HIS A 141 7.33 -1.00 10.32
N PHE A 142 6.90 0.09 9.70
CA PHE A 142 6.72 0.17 8.25
C PHE A 142 7.97 0.70 7.53
N GLY A 143 8.81 1.45 8.23
CA GLY A 143 10.03 2.05 7.69
C GLY A 143 9.84 3.48 7.19
N TYR A 144 10.81 4.01 6.46
CA TYR A 144 10.81 5.43 6.07
C TYR A 144 10.32 5.65 4.64
N PRO A 145 9.65 6.78 4.35
CA PRO A 145 9.38 7.18 2.98
C PRO A 145 10.69 7.37 2.23
N ALA A 146 10.68 6.93 0.97
CA ALA A 146 11.78 6.98 0.03
C ALA A 146 11.46 7.80 -1.22
N THR A 147 10.22 8.30 -1.31
CA THR A 147 9.77 9.30 -2.25
C THR A 147 8.84 10.25 -1.53
N ASP A 148 8.72 11.48 -2.01
CA ASP A 148 7.57 12.32 -1.69
C ASP A 148 6.27 11.69 -2.18
N THR A 149 5.15 12.19 -1.65
CA THR A 149 3.82 11.88 -2.16
C THR A 149 3.69 12.38 -3.58
N ARG A 150 3.28 11.49 -4.48
CA ARG A 150 3.07 11.77 -5.91
C ARG A 150 1.69 11.32 -6.32
N LEU A 151 1.11 12.01 -7.30
CA LEU A 151 -0.04 11.47 -8.02
C LEU A 151 0.39 10.25 -8.83
N THR A 152 -0.50 9.27 -8.93
CA THR A 152 -0.34 8.18 -9.90
C THR A 152 -0.37 8.74 -11.32
N PRO A 153 0.26 8.07 -12.31
CA PRO A 153 0.33 8.57 -13.69
C PRO A 153 -1.03 8.80 -14.36
N ASP A 154 -2.07 8.09 -13.94
CA ASP A 154 -3.46 8.27 -14.36
C ASP A 154 -4.21 9.39 -13.60
N ALA A 155 -3.55 10.03 -12.63
CA ALA A 155 -4.07 11.04 -11.72
C ALA A 155 -5.29 10.61 -10.87
N PHE A 156 -5.56 9.31 -10.77
CA PHE A 156 -6.69 8.80 -10.00
C PHE A 156 -6.39 8.64 -8.50
N GLY A 157 -5.12 8.46 -8.14
CA GLY A 157 -4.67 8.28 -6.76
C GLY A 157 -3.38 9.01 -6.45
N ALA A 158 -2.89 8.78 -5.24
CA ALA A 158 -1.57 9.24 -4.80
C ALA A 158 -0.82 8.10 -4.12
N TYR A 159 0.51 8.19 -4.07
CA TYR A 159 1.33 7.17 -3.44
C TYR A 159 2.66 7.71 -2.90
N ASN A 160 3.23 6.95 -1.96
CA ASN A 160 4.62 7.02 -1.55
C ASN A 160 5.24 5.62 -1.64
N HIS A 161 6.52 5.54 -2.01
CA HIS A 161 7.34 4.35 -1.78
C HIS A 161 8.12 4.46 -0.48
N PHE A 162 8.37 3.32 0.16
CA PHE A 162 9.01 3.21 1.47
C PHE A 162 10.12 2.16 1.44
N VAL A 163 11.07 2.29 2.35
CA VAL A 163 12.09 1.28 2.66
C VAL A 163 11.81 0.74 4.05
N THR A 164 11.41 -0.53 4.14
CA THR A 164 11.10 -1.18 5.42
C THR A 164 12.35 -1.36 6.29
N PRO A 165 12.21 -1.60 7.60
CA PRO A 165 13.35 -1.79 8.50
C PRO A 165 14.31 -2.92 8.06
N SER A 166 13.78 -3.99 7.45
CA SER A 166 14.52 -5.18 7.02
C SER A 166 15.14 -5.05 5.61
N SER A 167 14.94 -3.92 4.93
CA SER A 167 15.36 -3.71 3.55
C SER A 167 16.28 -2.50 3.37
N SER A 168 17.01 -2.52 2.25
CA SER A 168 17.81 -1.40 1.73
C SER A 168 17.28 -0.86 0.40
N ARG A 169 16.18 -1.41 -0.11
CA ARG A 169 15.52 -1.02 -1.36
C ARG A 169 14.07 -0.66 -1.09
N GLN A 170 13.47 0.10 -2.00
CA GLN A 170 12.03 0.36 -1.95
C GLN A 170 11.26 -0.95 -2.08
N ASP A 171 10.76 -1.44 -0.96
CA ASP A 171 10.07 -2.72 -0.82
C ASP A 171 8.69 -2.59 -0.18
N ALA A 172 8.27 -1.36 0.13
CA ALA A 172 6.92 -1.05 0.56
C ALA A 172 6.35 0.15 -0.23
N SER A 173 5.03 0.20 -0.35
CA SER A 173 4.28 1.33 -0.88
C SER A 173 3.02 1.52 -0.07
N ILE A 174 2.58 2.78 0.07
CA ILE A 174 1.20 3.10 0.45
C ILE A 174 0.58 3.86 -0.71
N TYR A 175 -0.57 3.38 -1.18
CA TYR A 175 -1.36 4.00 -2.23
C TYR A 175 -2.69 4.43 -1.66
N TRP A 176 -3.15 5.62 -2.03
CA TRP A 176 -4.46 6.13 -1.68
C TRP A 176 -5.30 6.40 -2.94
N THR A 177 -6.57 6.02 -2.88
CA THR A 177 -7.61 6.47 -3.81
C THR A 177 -8.88 6.80 -3.04
N GLN A 178 -9.71 7.69 -3.56
CA GLN A 178 -10.97 8.06 -2.91
C GLN A 178 -11.88 6.86 -2.57
N PRO A 179 -12.10 5.86 -3.46
CA PRO A 179 -12.98 4.73 -3.14
C PRO A 179 -12.38 3.72 -2.16
N ASN A 180 -11.04 3.56 -2.14
CA ASN A 180 -10.41 2.45 -1.42
C ASN A 180 -9.69 2.88 -0.13
N GLY A 181 -9.52 4.18 0.09
CA GLY A 181 -8.67 4.69 1.16
C GLY A 181 -7.18 4.41 0.90
N ALA A 182 -6.37 4.57 1.94
CA ALA A 182 -4.93 4.33 1.89
C ALA A 182 -4.65 2.88 2.27
N ASN A 183 -3.87 2.18 1.46
CA ASN A 183 -3.56 0.76 1.64
C ASN A 183 -2.08 0.48 1.35
N ALA A 184 -1.48 -0.35 2.19
CA ALA A 184 -0.09 -0.74 2.12
C ALA A 184 0.12 -2.07 1.38
N VAL A 185 1.15 -2.08 0.53
CA VAL A 185 1.60 -3.27 -0.20
C VAL A 185 3.11 -3.41 0.00
N GLN A 186 3.59 -4.58 0.42
CA GLN A 186 5.00 -4.77 0.77
C GLN A 186 5.62 -6.04 0.18
N GLY A 187 6.95 -6.14 0.28
CA GLY A 187 7.74 -7.32 0.02
C GLY A 187 7.49 -7.98 -1.33
N ALA A 188 7.33 -9.31 -1.31
CA ALA A 188 7.13 -10.11 -2.51
C ALA A 188 5.81 -9.81 -3.23
N ILE A 189 4.77 -9.42 -2.49
CA ILE A 189 3.48 -9.03 -3.07
C ILE A 189 3.64 -7.74 -3.87
N ARG A 190 4.29 -6.72 -3.30
CA ARG A 190 4.60 -5.47 -3.99
C ARG A 190 5.47 -5.71 -5.22
N ALA A 191 6.48 -6.58 -5.13
CA ALA A 191 7.32 -6.92 -6.26
C ALA A 191 6.52 -7.55 -7.41
N LYS A 192 5.61 -8.48 -7.11
CA LYS A 192 4.71 -9.07 -8.13
C LYS A 192 3.76 -8.04 -8.72
N TRP A 193 3.22 -7.13 -7.91
CA TRP A 193 2.37 -6.04 -8.41
C TRP A 193 3.14 -5.10 -9.36
N ALA A 194 4.38 -4.78 -9.02
CA ALA A 194 5.29 -4.01 -9.88
C ALA A 194 5.55 -4.72 -11.23
N GLU A 195 5.84 -6.02 -11.20
CA GLU A 195 6.00 -6.86 -12.41
C GLU A 195 4.73 -6.87 -13.28
N SER A 196 3.57 -6.69 -12.65
CA SER A 196 2.26 -6.68 -13.31
C SER A 196 1.87 -5.30 -13.84
N GLY A 197 2.72 -4.28 -13.68
CA GLY A 197 2.49 -2.93 -14.19
C GLY A 197 1.85 -1.96 -13.19
N TRP A 198 1.92 -2.25 -11.89
CA TRP A 198 1.39 -1.41 -10.82
C TRP A 198 -0.12 -1.12 -10.99
N GLU A 199 -0.58 0.09 -10.63
CA GLU A 199 -1.96 0.54 -10.75
C GLU A 199 -2.46 0.62 -12.20
N ALA A 200 -1.54 0.79 -13.16
CA ALA A 200 -1.87 0.76 -14.59
C ALA A 200 -2.01 -0.66 -15.14
N GLY A 201 -1.63 -1.67 -14.35
CA GLY A 201 -1.76 -3.08 -14.67
C GLY A 201 -3.17 -3.63 -14.45
N PRO A 202 -3.41 -4.91 -14.79
CA PRO A 202 -4.73 -5.52 -14.71
C PRO A 202 -5.23 -5.73 -13.27
N LEU A 203 -4.37 -5.57 -12.27
CA LEU A 203 -4.73 -5.67 -10.86
C LEU A 203 -5.33 -4.37 -10.32
N GLY A 204 -5.00 -3.22 -10.92
CA GLY A 204 -5.44 -1.91 -10.44
C GLY A 204 -4.84 -1.54 -9.07
N TYR A 205 -5.64 -0.86 -8.25
CA TYR A 205 -5.26 -0.32 -6.95
C TYR A 205 -5.50 -1.30 -5.80
N PRO A 206 -4.66 -1.27 -4.76
CA PRO A 206 -4.90 -2.05 -3.55
C PRO A 206 -6.18 -1.58 -2.85
N VAL A 207 -6.96 -2.54 -2.35
CA VAL A 207 -8.17 -2.30 -1.55
C VAL A 207 -8.03 -2.76 -0.10
N THR A 208 -6.94 -3.45 0.22
CA THR A 208 -6.57 -3.83 1.58
C THR A 208 -5.10 -3.55 1.81
N ASP A 209 -4.73 -3.36 3.08
CA ASP A 209 -3.39 -3.67 3.56
C ASP A 209 -3.03 -5.14 3.32
N GLU A 210 -1.76 -5.48 3.54
CA GLU A 210 -1.30 -6.86 3.50
C GLU A 210 -1.91 -7.66 4.67
N LEU A 211 -2.76 -8.62 4.34
CA LEU A 211 -3.46 -9.47 5.29
C LEU A 211 -2.70 -10.77 5.52
N THR A 212 -2.79 -11.30 6.74
CA THR A 212 -2.29 -12.64 7.07
C THR A 212 -3.31 -13.70 6.66
N ALA A 213 -2.86 -14.72 5.94
CA ALA A 213 -3.71 -15.87 5.62
C ALA A 213 -4.20 -16.55 6.92
N PRO A 214 -5.42 -17.12 6.96
CA PRO A 214 -6.00 -17.69 8.19
C PRO A 214 -5.16 -18.79 8.85
N ASP A 215 -4.31 -19.48 8.10
CA ASP A 215 -3.38 -20.50 8.59
C ASP A 215 -2.12 -19.90 9.26
N GLY A 216 -1.94 -18.58 9.19
CA GLY A 216 -0.78 -17.85 9.71
C GLY A 216 0.48 -17.94 8.83
N VAL A 217 0.46 -18.66 7.71
CA VAL A 217 1.65 -18.98 6.91
C VAL A 217 1.89 -17.91 5.85
N GLY A 218 0.88 -17.63 5.04
CA GLY A 218 0.99 -16.73 3.90
C GLY A 218 0.51 -15.31 4.18
N ARG A 219 0.57 -14.51 3.12
CA ARG A 219 0.13 -13.12 3.09
C ARG A 219 -0.63 -12.85 1.80
N TYR A 220 -1.53 -11.88 1.79
CA TYR A 220 -2.23 -11.48 0.57
C TYR A 220 -2.68 -10.02 0.62
N ASN A 221 -2.72 -9.37 -0.54
CA ASN A 221 -3.45 -8.12 -0.75
C ASN A 221 -4.57 -8.36 -1.75
N GLN A 222 -5.71 -7.73 -1.51
CA GLN A 222 -6.76 -7.60 -2.51
C GLN A 222 -6.59 -6.31 -3.31
N PHE A 223 -6.98 -6.34 -4.57
CA PHE A 223 -6.97 -5.21 -5.48
C PHE A 223 -8.33 -5.10 -6.19
N ASN A 224 -8.65 -3.91 -6.69
CA ASN A 224 -9.93 -3.64 -7.34
C ASN A 224 -10.07 -4.23 -8.76
N GLY A 225 -8.98 -4.75 -9.33
CA GLY A 225 -8.98 -5.35 -10.67
C GLY A 225 -9.35 -4.33 -11.75
N ASP A 226 -10.26 -4.73 -12.64
CA ASP A 226 -10.80 -3.86 -13.70
C ASP A 226 -11.99 -3.00 -13.21
N GLY A 227 -12.30 -3.02 -11.91
CA GLY A 227 -13.43 -2.33 -11.30
C GLY A 227 -14.76 -3.08 -11.38
N ALA A 228 -14.88 -4.11 -12.22
CA ALA A 228 -16.03 -5.00 -12.28
C ALA A 228 -15.78 -6.31 -11.52
N PHE A 229 -14.54 -6.80 -11.56
CA PHE A 229 -14.14 -8.05 -10.93
C PHE A 229 -12.90 -7.88 -10.05
N PRO A 230 -12.82 -8.61 -8.93
CA PRO A 230 -11.71 -8.47 -8.00
C PRO A 230 -10.40 -9.00 -8.60
N ALA A 231 -9.31 -8.54 -8.02
CA ALA A 231 -7.99 -9.11 -8.23
C ALA A 231 -7.29 -9.32 -6.89
N GLY A 232 -6.24 -10.14 -6.88
CA GLY A 232 -5.49 -10.41 -5.68
C GLY A 232 -4.09 -10.88 -6.00
N ILE A 233 -3.16 -10.63 -5.07
CA ILE A 233 -1.87 -11.29 -5.05
C ILE A 233 -1.74 -12.02 -3.72
N VAL A 234 -1.41 -13.30 -3.80
CA VAL A 234 -1.23 -14.16 -2.62
C VAL A 234 0.21 -14.65 -2.63
N TRP A 235 0.86 -14.56 -1.47
CA TRP A 235 2.21 -15.05 -1.25
C TRP A 235 2.22 -16.15 -0.19
N SER A 236 3.05 -17.16 -0.43
CA SER A 236 3.47 -18.14 0.58
C SER A 236 4.98 -18.38 0.47
N PRO A 237 5.64 -18.87 1.54
CA PRO A 237 7.05 -19.24 1.47
C PRO A 237 7.33 -20.38 0.48
N GLU A 238 6.36 -21.26 0.22
CA GLU A 238 6.52 -22.40 -0.68
C GLU A 238 6.34 -22.02 -2.15
N THR A 239 5.35 -21.17 -2.45
CA THR A 239 4.96 -20.87 -3.83
C THR A 239 5.45 -19.52 -4.33
N GLY A 240 5.85 -18.60 -3.44
CA GLY A 240 6.10 -17.22 -3.81
C GLY A 240 4.79 -16.45 -4.05
N ALA A 241 4.91 -15.25 -4.63
CA ALA A 241 3.76 -14.36 -4.87
C ALA A 241 3.15 -14.64 -6.24
N HIS A 242 1.84 -14.85 -6.29
CA HIS A 242 1.09 -15.09 -7.52
C HIS A 242 -0.19 -14.29 -7.58
N SER A 243 -0.51 -13.83 -8.80
CA SER A 243 -1.68 -13.02 -9.09
C SER A 243 -2.88 -13.84 -9.54
N LEU A 244 -4.07 -13.38 -9.14
CA LEU A 244 -5.38 -13.85 -9.57
C LEU A 244 -6.20 -12.67 -10.04
N GLN A 245 -6.98 -12.83 -11.11
CA GLN A 245 -7.79 -11.75 -11.68
C GLN A 245 -9.22 -12.24 -11.95
N GLY A 246 -10.12 -11.28 -12.13
CA GLY A 246 -11.44 -11.55 -12.67
C GLY A 246 -12.28 -12.53 -11.84
N THR A 247 -13.07 -13.33 -12.55
CA THR A 247 -13.90 -14.38 -11.96
C THR A 247 -13.09 -15.53 -11.34
N ILE A 248 -11.83 -15.72 -11.73
CA ILE A 248 -10.95 -16.70 -11.07
C ILE A 248 -10.63 -16.22 -9.65
N ALA A 249 -10.24 -14.96 -9.48
CA ALA A 249 -10.04 -14.36 -8.17
C ALA A 249 -11.33 -14.38 -7.33
N GLN A 250 -12.47 -14.04 -7.94
CA GLN A 250 -13.78 -14.10 -7.28
C GLN A 250 -14.08 -15.50 -6.75
N ARG A 251 -13.93 -16.53 -7.59
CA ARG A 251 -14.20 -17.91 -7.19
C ARG A 251 -13.24 -18.39 -6.09
N TYR A 252 -11.98 -18.00 -6.16
CA TYR A 252 -11.01 -18.30 -5.12
C TYR A 252 -11.38 -17.67 -3.77
N ILE A 253 -11.86 -16.42 -3.76
CA ILE A 253 -12.34 -15.74 -2.55
C ILE A 253 -13.59 -16.44 -1.99
N GLU A 254 -14.56 -16.82 -2.83
CA GLU A 254 -15.76 -17.57 -2.42
C GLU A 254 -15.41 -18.90 -1.73
N LEU A 255 -14.30 -19.51 -2.15
CA LEU A 255 -13.77 -20.75 -1.59
C LEU A 255 -12.83 -20.52 -0.39
N SER A 256 -12.90 -19.35 0.25
CA SER A 256 -12.09 -18.94 1.42
C SER A 256 -10.60 -18.70 1.15
N GLY A 257 -10.22 -18.53 -0.11
CA GLY A 257 -8.88 -18.16 -0.53
C GLY A 257 -7.79 -19.10 0.01
N PRO A 258 -6.67 -18.57 0.55
CA PRO A 258 -5.54 -19.41 1.00
C PRO A 258 -5.87 -20.28 2.21
N GLY A 259 -6.90 -19.93 3.00
CA GLY A 259 -7.40 -20.78 4.09
C GLY A 259 -8.39 -21.85 3.64
N GLY A 260 -8.73 -21.89 2.35
CA GLY A 260 -9.71 -22.78 1.76
C GLY A 260 -9.15 -24.09 1.22
N VAL A 261 -10.02 -24.87 0.58
CA VAL A 261 -9.68 -26.19 -0.01
C VAL A 261 -8.61 -26.10 -1.11
N LEU A 262 -8.50 -24.96 -1.78
CA LEU A 262 -7.57 -24.77 -2.88
C LEU A 262 -6.14 -24.47 -2.40
N GLY A 263 -5.95 -23.98 -1.18
CA GLY A 263 -4.63 -23.57 -0.69
C GLY A 263 -4.04 -22.40 -1.48
N TYR A 264 -2.72 -22.31 -1.56
CA TYR A 264 -2.00 -21.20 -2.19
C TYR A 264 -1.90 -21.36 -3.72
N PRO A 265 -1.96 -20.27 -4.49
CA PRO A 265 -1.66 -20.34 -5.93
C PRO A 265 -0.20 -20.75 -6.17
N THR A 266 0.03 -21.51 -7.24
CA THR A 266 1.34 -21.95 -7.74
C THR A 266 1.68 -21.38 -9.11
N THR A 267 0.74 -20.65 -9.71
CA THR A 267 0.92 -19.92 -10.97
C THR A 267 0.24 -18.56 -10.87
N ASP A 268 0.75 -17.60 -11.64
CA ASP A 268 -0.06 -16.44 -12.05
C ASP A 268 -1.23 -16.91 -12.94
N GLU A 269 -2.17 -16.01 -13.26
CA GLU A 269 -3.27 -16.33 -14.18
C GLU A 269 -2.76 -16.45 -15.62
N LEU A 270 -2.79 -17.67 -16.15
CA LEU A 270 -2.29 -17.99 -17.49
C LEU A 270 -3.42 -18.21 -18.49
N GLY A 271 -3.14 -17.94 -19.76
CA GLY A 271 -3.99 -18.38 -20.86
C GLY A 271 -3.88 -19.89 -21.02
N THR A 272 -5.02 -20.55 -21.24
CA THR A 272 -5.05 -21.98 -21.56
C THR A 272 -4.39 -22.27 -22.91
N PRO A 273 -3.72 -23.42 -23.07
CA PRO A 273 -3.02 -23.78 -24.31
C PRO A 273 -3.88 -23.76 -25.58
N ASP A 274 -5.19 -24.00 -25.51
CA ASP A 274 -6.10 -23.94 -26.66
C ASP A 274 -6.56 -22.51 -27.03
N GLY A 275 -6.21 -21.51 -26.19
CA GLY A 275 -6.53 -20.10 -26.37
C GLY A 275 -7.97 -19.71 -26.01
N ARG A 276 -8.79 -20.61 -25.46
CA ARG A 276 -10.22 -20.35 -25.17
C ARG A 276 -10.48 -19.76 -23.79
N GLY A 277 -9.62 -20.10 -22.82
CA GLY A 277 -9.84 -19.80 -21.41
C GLY A 277 -8.59 -19.36 -20.67
N ARG A 278 -8.73 -19.19 -19.35
CA ARG A 278 -7.66 -18.84 -18.41
C ARG A 278 -7.68 -19.76 -17.20
N TYR A 279 -6.56 -19.87 -16.49
CA TYR A 279 -6.48 -20.71 -15.30
C TYR A 279 -5.42 -20.26 -14.30
N ASN A 280 -5.61 -20.71 -13.05
CA ASN A 280 -4.57 -20.77 -12.03
C ASN A 280 -4.48 -22.19 -11.47
N HIS A 281 -3.28 -22.60 -11.05
CA HIS A 281 -3.06 -23.80 -10.25
C HIS A 281 -2.82 -23.45 -8.79
N PHE A 282 -3.12 -24.40 -7.89
CA PHE A 282 -3.03 -24.20 -6.45
C PHE A 282 -2.52 -25.45 -5.72
N THR A 283 -2.05 -25.27 -4.48
CA THR A 283 -1.41 -26.30 -3.65
C THR A 283 -2.35 -27.28 -2.94
N GLY A 284 -3.67 -27.03 -2.98
CA GLY A 284 -4.68 -27.79 -2.24
C GLY A 284 -4.50 -29.31 -2.35
N THR A 285 -4.93 -30.07 -1.34
CA THR A 285 -4.63 -31.50 -1.20
C THR A 285 -4.91 -32.31 -2.47
N GLY A 286 -3.88 -32.94 -3.04
CA GLY A 286 -3.96 -33.68 -4.32
C GLY A 286 -3.87 -32.79 -5.57
N GLY A 287 -3.56 -31.51 -5.40
CA GLY A 287 -3.55 -30.47 -6.41
C GLY A 287 -4.93 -29.84 -6.64
N ALA A 288 -4.95 -28.55 -6.93
CA ALA A 288 -6.17 -27.79 -7.22
C ALA A 288 -5.98 -26.86 -8.43
N SER A 289 -7.06 -26.52 -9.11
CA SER A 289 -7.07 -25.56 -10.23
C SER A 289 -8.41 -24.88 -10.35
N ILE A 290 -8.40 -23.63 -10.81
CA ILE A 290 -9.60 -22.95 -11.29
C ILE A 290 -9.38 -22.67 -12.77
N TYR A 291 -10.33 -23.06 -13.61
CA TYR A 291 -10.36 -22.76 -15.03
C TYR A 291 -11.57 -21.89 -15.35
N TRP A 292 -11.39 -20.95 -16.27
CA TRP A 292 -12.43 -20.05 -16.74
C TRP A 292 -12.49 -20.02 -18.26
N THR A 293 -13.71 -19.98 -18.80
CA THR A 293 -13.98 -19.55 -20.18
C THR A 293 -15.17 -18.59 -20.19
N PRO A 294 -15.37 -17.79 -21.26
CA PRO A 294 -16.56 -16.96 -21.40
C PRO A 294 -17.88 -17.76 -21.39
N GLN A 295 -17.86 -19.05 -21.77
CA GLN A 295 -19.06 -19.89 -21.87
C GLN A 295 -19.41 -20.58 -20.55
N THR A 296 -18.40 -21.01 -19.80
CA THR A 296 -18.58 -21.82 -18.59
C THR A 296 -18.54 -20.98 -17.33
N GLY A 297 -17.80 -19.86 -17.32
CA GLY A 297 -17.42 -19.21 -16.06
C GLY A 297 -16.28 -19.95 -15.36
N ALA A 298 -15.96 -19.53 -14.14
CA ALA A 298 -14.81 -20.02 -13.38
C ALA A 298 -15.22 -21.19 -12.48
N HIS A 299 -14.57 -22.34 -12.68
CA HIS A 299 -14.85 -23.56 -11.91
C HIS A 299 -13.57 -24.18 -11.38
N GLU A 300 -13.62 -24.57 -10.10
CA GLU A 300 -12.59 -25.30 -9.41
C GLU A 300 -12.66 -26.80 -9.69
N VAL A 301 -11.50 -27.43 -9.83
CA VAL A 301 -11.33 -28.88 -9.90
C VAL A 301 -10.12 -29.23 -9.03
N TYR A 302 -10.26 -30.20 -8.13
CA TYR A 302 -9.19 -30.56 -7.19
C TYR A 302 -9.12 -32.07 -6.94
N GLY A 303 -8.08 -32.50 -6.21
CA GLY A 303 -7.89 -33.87 -5.77
C GLY A 303 -7.83 -34.90 -6.91
N GLY A 304 -8.42 -36.08 -6.66
CA GLY A 304 -8.40 -37.21 -7.60
C GLY A 304 -9.08 -36.91 -8.93
N ILE A 305 -10.15 -36.10 -8.93
CA ILE A 305 -10.88 -35.67 -10.13
C ILE A 305 -9.96 -34.83 -11.02
N ARG A 306 -9.30 -33.81 -10.45
CA ARG A 306 -8.32 -33.00 -11.18
C ARG A 306 -7.16 -33.85 -11.71
N ALA A 307 -6.64 -34.76 -10.89
CA ALA A 307 -5.53 -35.64 -11.30
C ALA A 307 -5.92 -36.51 -12.50
N ARG A 308 -7.16 -37.01 -12.54
CA ARG A 308 -7.66 -37.77 -13.69
C ARG A 308 -7.82 -36.89 -14.93
N TRP A 309 -8.44 -35.72 -14.80
CA TRP A 309 -8.59 -34.77 -15.91
C TRP A 309 -7.24 -34.33 -16.50
N ALA A 310 -6.24 -34.10 -15.64
CA ALA A 310 -4.87 -33.82 -16.04
C ALA A 310 -4.25 -34.94 -16.89
N GLN A 311 -4.45 -36.21 -16.50
CA GLN A 311 -3.96 -37.37 -17.26
C GLN A 311 -4.64 -37.50 -18.64
N LEU A 312 -5.88 -37.03 -18.76
CA LEU A 312 -6.63 -37.01 -20.02
C LEU A 312 -6.22 -35.86 -20.95
N GLY A 313 -5.38 -34.92 -20.47
CA GLY A 313 -4.93 -33.77 -21.25
C GLY A 313 -5.69 -32.47 -20.97
N TRP A 314 -6.24 -32.30 -19.76
CA TRP A 314 -6.86 -31.05 -19.31
C TRP A 314 -8.01 -30.59 -20.22
N GLU A 315 -8.09 -29.29 -20.52
CA GLU A 315 -9.13 -28.67 -21.35
C GLU A 315 -9.13 -29.18 -22.80
N ARG A 316 -8.02 -29.79 -23.25
CA ARG A 316 -7.90 -30.42 -24.57
C ARG A 316 -8.36 -31.88 -24.59
N SER A 317 -8.71 -32.44 -23.44
CA SER A 317 -9.28 -33.79 -23.35
C SER A 317 -10.65 -33.85 -24.01
N TYR A 318 -11.16 -35.06 -24.21
CA TYR A 318 -12.51 -35.25 -24.75
C TYR A 318 -13.62 -34.69 -23.85
N LEU A 319 -13.31 -34.36 -22.59
CA LEU A 319 -14.26 -33.78 -21.62
C LEU A 319 -14.41 -32.27 -21.78
N GLY A 320 -13.38 -31.57 -22.27
CA GLY A 320 -13.35 -30.10 -22.35
C GLY A 320 -13.13 -29.43 -20.99
N TYR A 321 -13.68 -28.23 -20.83
CA TYR A 321 -13.59 -27.42 -19.60
C TYR A 321 -14.56 -27.88 -18.51
N PRO A 322 -14.25 -27.63 -17.22
CA PRO A 322 -15.21 -27.82 -16.14
C PRO A 322 -16.39 -26.84 -16.28
N VAL A 323 -17.60 -27.32 -15.98
CA VAL A 323 -18.86 -26.53 -15.94
C VAL A 323 -19.53 -26.56 -14.57
N SER A 324 -18.94 -27.29 -13.62
CA SER A 324 -19.32 -27.26 -12.21
C SER A 324 -18.10 -27.40 -11.31
N GLY A 325 -18.20 -26.85 -10.10
CA GLY A 325 -17.33 -27.25 -9.00
C GLY A 325 -17.66 -28.67 -8.54
N GLU A 326 -16.80 -29.23 -7.69
CA GLU A 326 -17.04 -30.57 -7.14
C GLU A 326 -18.31 -30.61 -6.26
N HIS A 327 -19.23 -31.52 -6.56
CA HIS A 327 -20.52 -31.67 -5.86
C HIS A 327 -20.75 -33.12 -5.42
N ASP A 328 -21.64 -33.30 -4.44
CA ASP A 328 -21.98 -34.62 -3.90
C ASP A 328 -22.83 -35.44 -4.89
N VAL A 329 -22.49 -36.72 -5.03
CA VAL A 329 -23.27 -37.74 -5.75
C VAL A 329 -23.41 -38.99 -4.88
N GLU A 330 -24.34 -39.89 -5.21
CA GLU A 330 -24.66 -41.06 -4.37
C GLU A 330 -23.43 -41.88 -3.94
N ARG A 331 -22.46 -42.05 -4.84
CA ARG A 331 -21.25 -42.87 -4.62
C ARG A 331 -20.03 -42.08 -4.18
N GLY A 332 -20.12 -40.76 -4.03
CA GLY A 332 -18.99 -39.90 -3.67
C GLY A 332 -19.15 -38.49 -4.19
N ARG A 333 -18.22 -38.05 -5.04
CA ARG A 333 -18.12 -36.66 -5.50
C ARG A 333 -17.95 -36.62 -7.01
N ALA A 334 -18.41 -35.55 -7.66
CA ALA A 334 -18.29 -35.41 -9.11
C ALA A 334 -17.98 -33.97 -9.53
N SER A 335 -17.34 -33.81 -10.67
CA SER A 335 -17.28 -32.55 -11.42
C SER A 335 -17.77 -32.80 -12.84
N ASP A 336 -18.60 -31.88 -13.33
CA ASP A 336 -19.10 -31.90 -14.69
C ASP A 336 -18.17 -31.08 -15.59
N PHE A 337 -18.04 -31.55 -16.82
CA PHE A 337 -17.28 -30.94 -17.88
C PHE A 337 -18.17 -30.73 -19.12
N GLU A 338 -17.74 -29.89 -20.06
CA GLU A 338 -18.50 -29.55 -21.27
C GLU A 338 -19.07 -30.80 -21.99
N HIS A 339 -18.34 -31.91 -21.97
CA HIS A 339 -18.67 -33.12 -22.72
C HIS A 339 -18.68 -34.40 -21.87
N GLY A 340 -18.70 -34.29 -20.54
CA GLY A 340 -18.77 -35.46 -19.67
C GLY A 340 -18.68 -35.15 -18.19
N VAL A 341 -18.43 -36.19 -17.39
CA VAL A 341 -18.32 -36.11 -15.93
C VAL A 341 -17.14 -36.95 -15.47
N ILE A 342 -16.51 -36.53 -14.38
CA ILE A 342 -15.57 -37.35 -13.62
C ILE A 342 -16.13 -37.52 -12.21
N GLU A 343 -16.30 -38.77 -11.78
CA GLU A 343 -16.76 -39.13 -10.45
C GLU A 343 -15.63 -39.77 -9.64
N TRP A 344 -15.46 -39.34 -8.39
CA TRP A 344 -14.65 -40.02 -7.38
C TRP A 344 -15.56 -40.81 -6.44
N HIS A 345 -15.29 -42.11 -6.29
CA HIS A 345 -16.04 -43.01 -5.43
C HIS A 345 -15.46 -43.03 -4.02
N ARG A 346 -16.25 -42.62 -3.02
CA ARG A 346 -15.80 -42.52 -1.62
C ARG A 346 -15.40 -43.85 -1.00
N ASP A 347 -16.05 -44.93 -1.42
CA ASP A 347 -15.90 -46.26 -0.79
C ASP A 347 -14.69 -47.02 -1.34
N THR A 348 -14.25 -46.73 -2.58
CA THR A 348 -13.15 -47.45 -3.25
C THR A 348 -11.94 -46.57 -3.54
N GLY A 349 -12.10 -45.24 -3.51
CA GLY A 349 -11.10 -44.28 -3.98
C GLY A 349 -10.95 -44.23 -5.50
N GLU A 350 -11.79 -44.94 -6.25
CA GLU A 350 -11.76 -45.01 -7.71
C GLU A 350 -12.19 -43.67 -8.33
N VAL A 351 -11.54 -43.27 -9.42
CA VAL A 351 -11.92 -42.09 -10.22
C VAL A 351 -12.33 -42.56 -11.61
N VAL A 352 -13.56 -42.26 -12.02
CA VAL A 352 -14.16 -42.73 -13.27
C VAL A 352 -14.63 -41.55 -14.11
N ASP A 353 -14.09 -41.44 -15.33
CA ASP A 353 -14.50 -40.48 -16.36
C ASP A 353 -15.48 -41.09 -17.36
N ARG A 354 -16.49 -40.32 -17.79
CA ARG A 354 -17.51 -40.75 -18.76
C ARG A 354 -17.94 -39.58 -19.66
N PRO A 355 -18.22 -39.79 -20.96
CA PRO A 355 -18.81 -38.75 -21.80
C PRO A 355 -20.30 -38.52 -21.44
N ASN A 356 -20.83 -37.37 -21.85
CA ASN A 356 -22.26 -37.10 -21.80
C ASN A 356 -23.03 -38.11 -22.68
N ARG A 357 -24.24 -38.50 -22.25
CA ARG A 357 -25.08 -39.49 -22.95
C ARG A 357 -25.69 -38.95 -24.24
#